data_AF-A0A851U177-F1
#
_entry.id   AF-A0A851U177-F1
#
_cell.length_a   1.000
_cell.length_b   1.000
_cell.length_c   1.000
_cell.angle_alpha   90.00
_cell.angle_beta   90.00
_cell.angle_gamma   90.00
#
_symmetry.space_group_name_H-M   'P 1'
#
loop_
_entity.id
_entity.type
_entity.pdbx_description
1 polymer ?
#
loop_
_entity_poly.entity_id
_entity_poly.type
_entity_poly.pdbx_seq_one_letter_code
_entity_poly.pdbx_strand_id
1 'polypeptide(L)'
;ALRGSGKRRRAGRRFPPAAMAAAGGMVPVLPGLFVGAAESCSSPEALSAAGVVAVLTVDAEEPPAVPGLRAMHVRARDEPGADLLSRLDECAAFLGAARAGGGAALVRCHAGVSRSVAVVAAYLMKTRGLGWEEALAAVSAAKPDARVNPGFQRQLQLYEAMGCAVDTSSVLYKRYRLEMLSQRFSEPQDLPQEVFAVDPTTVCQTLNTEVLYRCRKCRRALFRSSSILSHTEGVGPTAFAHKRLTDSSRLSGSGQEKCTSYFIEPVQWMEPALLGVMEGQLLCPKCTSKLGSFSWRGDQCSCGRWVTPAFQIHKSRVDEVRTLPLGNFQTAKS
;
A
#
# COMPACT_ATOMS: atom_id res chain seq x y z
N ALA A 1 10.07 28.64 37.97
CA ALA A 1 8.62 28.38 37.85
C ALA A 1 8.03 29.52 37.01
N LEU A 2 7.36 29.38 35.87
CA LEU A 2 6.47 28.34 35.35
C LEU A 2 6.63 28.26 33.82
N ARG A 3 6.63 27.04 33.26
CA ARG A 3 6.44 26.78 31.84
C ARG A 3 4.94 26.74 31.55
N GLY A 4 4.46 27.60 30.65
CA GLY A 4 3.09 27.59 30.15
C GLY A 4 2.93 26.53 29.05
N SER A 5 2.36 25.39 29.40
CA SER A 5 2.04 24.30 28.47
C SER A 5 0.73 24.59 27.72
N GLY A 6 0.83 24.98 26.45
CA GLY A 6 -0.32 25.16 25.56
C GLY A 6 -1.00 23.83 25.21
N LYS A 7 -2.13 23.53 25.85
CA LYS A 7 -3.03 22.43 25.45
C LYS A 7 -3.74 22.82 24.13
N ARG A 8 -3.34 22.19 23.02
CA ARG A 8 -4.14 22.19 21.78
C ARG A 8 -5.48 21.49 22.06
N ARG A 9 -6.58 22.21 21.89
CA ARG A 9 -7.95 21.69 22.04
C ARG A 9 -8.25 20.68 20.93
N ARG A 10 -8.52 19.42 21.30
CA ARG A 10 -9.11 18.40 20.39
C ARG A 10 -10.52 18.85 20.01
N ALA A 11 -10.77 19.06 18.71
CA ALA A 11 -12.11 19.27 18.18
C ALA A 11 -13.00 18.05 18.49
N GLY A 12 -14.26 18.31 18.87
CA GLY A 12 -15.16 17.32 19.47
C GLY A 12 -15.44 16.09 18.60
N ARG A 13 -15.22 14.91 19.18
CA ARG A 13 -15.69 13.61 18.71
C ARG A 13 -17.19 13.48 19.02
N ARG A 14 -18.08 14.04 18.18
CA ARG A 14 -19.53 13.79 18.29
C ARG A 14 -19.97 12.94 17.10
N PHE A 15 -20.27 11.67 17.39
CA PHE A 15 -21.00 10.78 16.49
C PHE A 15 -22.50 10.98 16.71
N PRO A 16 -23.33 10.90 15.66
CA PRO A 16 -24.78 10.96 15.84
C PRO A 16 -25.27 9.79 16.72
N PRO A 17 -26.29 9.98 17.58
CA PRO A 17 -26.89 8.88 18.32
C PRO A 17 -27.47 7.83 17.35
N ALA A 18 -27.45 6.56 17.77
CA ALA A 18 -27.73 5.36 16.96
C ALA A 18 -29.15 5.22 16.38
N ALA A 19 -29.96 6.28 16.35
CA ALA A 19 -31.36 6.22 15.98
C ALA A 19 -31.77 7.42 15.10
N MET A 20 -31.36 7.37 13.83
CA MET A 20 -32.17 7.85 12.70
C MET A 20 -31.74 7.03 11.49
N ALA A 21 -32.34 5.84 11.31
CA ALA A 21 -32.23 5.14 10.04
C ALA A 21 -32.74 6.11 8.96
N ALA A 22 -31.86 6.53 8.05
CA ALA A 22 -32.31 7.36 6.95
C ALA A 22 -33.23 6.49 6.08
N ALA A 23 -34.31 7.09 5.57
CA ALA A 23 -35.20 6.42 4.63
C ALA A 23 -34.40 5.80 3.47
N GLY A 24 -34.83 4.66 2.95
CA GLY A 24 -34.19 4.02 1.78
C GLY A 24 -32.97 3.14 2.08
N GLY A 25 -32.85 2.57 3.29
CA GLY A 25 -31.79 1.59 3.60
C GLY A 25 -30.38 2.16 3.73
N MET A 26 -30.26 3.48 3.87
CA MET A 26 -29.00 4.18 4.12
C MET A 26 -28.80 4.38 5.63
N VAL A 27 -27.59 4.12 6.11
CA VAL A 27 -27.23 4.30 7.53
C VAL A 27 -26.30 5.50 7.67
N PRO A 28 -26.68 6.55 8.43
CA PRO A 28 -25.80 7.69 8.68
C PRO A 28 -24.64 7.30 9.61
N VAL A 29 -23.41 7.56 9.19
CA VAL A 29 -22.20 7.33 9.99
C VAL A 29 -21.69 8.64 10.58
N LEU A 30 -21.74 9.72 9.79
CA LEU A 30 -21.42 11.08 10.19
C LEU A 30 -22.36 12.06 9.47
N PRO A 31 -22.46 13.32 9.92
CA PRO A 31 -23.11 14.36 9.13
C PRO A 31 -22.52 14.42 7.71
N GLY A 32 -23.39 14.22 6.72
CA GLY A 32 -23.05 14.18 5.29
C GLY A 32 -22.38 12.88 4.82
N LEU A 33 -22.40 11.79 5.58
CA LEU A 33 -21.80 10.51 5.18
C LEU A 33 -22.71 9.33 5.55
N PHE A 34 -23.10 8.57 4.54
CA PHE A 34 -23.95 7.39 4.65
C PHE A 34 -23.25 6.14 4.15
N VAL A 35 -23.58 5.00 4.74
CA VAL A 35 -23.21 3.66 4.24
C VAL A 35 -24.48 2.90 3.86
N GLY A 36 -24.44 2.14 2.76
CA GLY A 36 -25.60 1.43 2.25
C GLY A 36 -25.27 0.20 1.42
N ALA A 37 -26.33 -0.46 0.95
CA ALA A 37 -26.34 -1.65 0.11
C ALA A 37 -26.81 -1.31 -1.32
N ALA A 38 -27.07 -2.33 -2.13
CA ALA A 38 -27.41 -2.13 -3.53
C ALA A 38 -28.76 -1.41 -3.73
N GLU A 39 -29.71 -1.70 -2.86
CA GLU A 39 -31.04 -1.11 -2.79
C GLU A 39 -31.03 0.35 -2.32
N SER A 40 -29.93 0.84 -1.74
CA SER A 40 -29.84 2.21 -1.22
C SER A 40 -29.89 3.29 -2.32
N CYS A 41 -29.72 2.91 -3.59
CA CYS A 41 -29.90 3.83 -4.72
C CYS A 41 -31.28 3.71 -5.39
N SER A 42 -32.16 2.83 -4.91
CA SER A 42 -33.44 2.56 -5.57
C SER A 42 -34.51 3.63 -5.33
N SER A 43 -34.33 4.52 -4.36
CA SER A 43 -35.22 5.68 -4.11
C SER A 43 -34.48 6.99 -4.31
N PRO A 44 -34.69 7.66 -5.46
CA PRO A 44 -34.18 9.01 -5.71
C PRO A 44 -34.69 10.04 -4.68
N GLU A 45 -35.92 9.87 -4.17
CA GLU A 45 -36.52 10.75 -3.17
C GLU A 45 -35.76 10.67 -1.85
N ALA A 46 -35.39 9.46 -1.40
CA ALA A 46 -34.61 9.26 -0.19
C ALA A 46 -33.21 9.86 -0.30
N LEU A 47 -32.54 9.70 -1.46
CA LEU A 47 -31.24 10.32 -1.74
C LEU A 47 -31.32 11.85 -1.69
N SER A 48 -32.34 12.42 -2.33
CA SER A 48 -32.59 13.87 -2.35
C SER A 48 -32.90 14.41 -0.95
N ALA A 49 -33.78 13.74 -0.19
CA ALA A 49 -34.14 14.12 1.17
C ALA A 49 -32.94 14.05 2.14
N ALA A 50 -32.02 13.11 1.91
CA ALA A 50 -30.77 12.99 2.67
C ALA A 50 -29.68 13.97 2.20
N GLY A 51 -29.94 14.78 1.17
CA GLY A 51 -28.99 15.73 0.60
C GLY A 51 -27.80 15.05 -0.08
N VAL A 52 -27.96 13.82 -0.55
CA VAL A 52 -26.89 13.07 -1.22
C VAL A 52 -26.61 13.71 -2.57
N VAL A 53 -25.36 14.10 -2.79
CA VAL A 53 -24.87 14.70 -4.06
C VAL A 53 -23.83 13.81 -4.75
N ALA A 54 -23.41 12.73 -4.09
CA ALA A 54 -22.36 11.84 -4.57
C ALA A 54 -22.56 10.40 -4.09
N VAL A 55 -22.31 9.43 -4.97
CA VAL A 55 -22.37 7.99 -4.68
C VAL A 55 -21.02 7.35 -5.02
N LEU A 56 -20.41 6.70 -4.03
CA LEU A 56 -19.23 5.86 -4.21
C LEU A 56 -19.67 4.40 -4.13
N THR A 57 -19.58 3.68 -5.24
CA THR A 57 -19.88 2.25 -5.30
C THR A 57 -18.60 1.44 -5.30
N VAL A 58 -18.56 0.41 -4.46
CA VAL A 58 -17.48 -0.58 -4.41
C VAL A 58 -18.07 -1.94 -4.74
N ASP A 59 -17.99 -2.35 -6.01
CA ASP A 59 -18.57 -3.62 -6.47
C ASP A 59 -17.76 -4.31 -7.56
N ALA A 60 -18.07 -5.56 -7.89
CA ALA A 60 -17.39 -6.29 -8.96
C ALA A 60 -17.87 -5.88 -10.35
N GLU A 61 -19.13 -5.48 -10.44
CA GLU A 61 -19.89 -5.08 -11.62
C GLU A 61 -20.00 -3.55 -11.66
N GLU A 62 -20.02 -2.95 -12.85
CA GLU A 62 -20.29 -1.52 -13.00
C GLU A 62 -21.73 -1.21 -12.55
N PRO A 63 -21.94 -0.25 -11.64
CA PRO A 63 -23.28 0.10 -11.20
C PRO A 63 -24.06 0.86 -12.29
N PRO A 64 -25.41 0.79 -12.27
CA PRO A 64 -26.21 1.69 -13.07
C PRO A 64 -25.97 3.15 -12.65
N ALA A 65 -26.02 4.06 -13.63
CA ALA A 65 -25.91 5.48 -13.36
C ALA A 65 -27.06 5.95 -12.47
N VAL A 66 -26.76 6.82 -11.51
CA VAL A 66 -27.77 7.48 -10.68
C VAL A 66 -27.89 8.94 -11.15
N PRO A 67 -28.99 9.31 -11.86
CA PRO A 67 -29.12 10.63 -12.45
C PRO A 67 -28.98 11.77 -11.43
N GLY A 68 -28.30 12.84 -11.82
CA GLY A 68 -28.12 14.04 -10.99
C GLY A 68 -27.07 13.94 -9.88
N LEU A 69 -26.41 12.78 -9.72
CA LEU A 69 -25.39 12.56 -8.69
C LEU A 69 -24.01 12.34 -9.31
N ARG A 70 -22.97 12.84 -8.63
CA ARG A 70 -21.59 12.47 -8.98
C ARG A 70 -21.36 11.02 -8.58
N ALA A 71 -20.77 10.23 -9.47
CA ALA A 71 -20.50 8.81 -9.21
C ALA A 71 -19.00 8.51 -9.23
N MET A 72 -18.57 7.61 -8.34
CA MET A 72 -17.26 6.97 -8.39
C MET A 72 -17.47 5.47 -8.23
N HIS A 73 -16.85 4.67 -9.11
CA HIS A 73 -16.86 3.22 -9.00
C HIS A 73 -15.45 2.71 -8.69
N VAL A 74 -15.35 1.83 -7.70
CA VAL A 74 -14.14 1.07 -7.38
C VAL A 74 -14.44 -0.40 -7.59
N ARG A 75 -13.83 -0.99 -8.62
CA ARG A 75 -14.05 -2.40 -8.95
C ARG A 75 -13.37 -3.31 -7.94
N ALA A 76 -14.15 -4.00 -7.10
CA ALA A 76 -13.65 -4.97 -6.12
C ALA A 76 -14.69 -6.02 -5.73
N ARG A 77 -14.27 -7.30 -5.71
CA ARG A 77 -15.01 -8.40 -5.07
C ARG A 77 -14.86 -8.35 -3.56
N ASP A 78 -15.81 -8.96 -2.84
CA ASP A 78 -15.72 -9.07 -1.38
C ASP A 78 -14.88 -10.28 -0.94
N GLU A 79 -13.62 -10.27 -1.35
CA GLU A 79 -12.69 -11.37 -1.10
C GLU A 79 -11.41 -10.81 -0.48
N PRO A 80 -10.70 -11.59 0.38
CA PRO A 80 -9.48 -11.11 1.03
C PRO A 80 -8.38 -10.65 0.05
N GLY A 81 -8.32 -11.20 -1.17
CA GLY A 81 -7.35 -10.85 -2.21
C GLY A 81 -7.79 -9.71 -3.16
N ALA A 82 -8.91 -9.03 -2.89
CA ALA A 82 -9.30 -7.83 -3.63
C ALA A 82 -8.53 -6.61 -3.11
N ASP A 83 -8.09 -5.71 -4.02
CA ASP A 83 -7.30 -4.53 -3.65
C ASP A 83 -8.20 -3.29 -3.49
N LEU A 84 -8.41 -2.84 -2.26
CA LEU A 84 -9.00 -1.54 -1.96
C LEU A 84 -7.96 -0.50 -1.55
N LEU A 85 -6.86 -0.94 -0.91
CA LEU A 85 -5.81 -0.08 -0.38
C LEU A 85 -5.34 0.94 -1.42
N SER A 86 -5.06 0.50 -2.65
CA SER A 86 -4.57 1.37 -3.73
C SER A 86 -5.53 2.51 -4.12
N ARG A 87 -6.81 2.41 -3.74
CA ARG A 87 -7.88 3.36 -4.11
C ARG A 87 -8.36 4.23 -2.94
N LEU A 88 -7.93 3.95 -1.70
CA LEU A 88 -8.49 4.60 -0.50
C LEU A 88 -8.31 6.12 -0.50
N ASP A 89 -7.19 6.63 -1.02
CA ASP A 89 -6.93 8.07 -1.08
C ASP A 89 -7.85 8.78 -2.07
N GLU A 90 -8.08 8.19 -3.25
CA GLU A 90 -9.04 8.69 -4.24
C GLU A 90 -10.47 8.66 -3.67
N CYS A 91 -10.85 7.55 -3.01
CA CYS A 91 -12.13 7.44 -2.32
C CYS A 91 -12.30 8.55 -1.28
N ALA A 92 -11.28 8.77 -0.44
CA ALA A 92 -11.34 9.77 0.61
C ALA A 92 -11.45 11.20 0.04
N ALA A 93 -10.75 11.49 -1.07
CA ALA A 93 -10.87 12.77 -1.76
C ALA A 93 -12.29 12.98 -2.34
N PHE A 94 -12.86 11.96 -2.97
CA PHE A 94 -14.23 12.00 -3.51
C PHE A 94 -15.27 12.29 -2.42
N LEU A 95 -15.21 11.57 -1.29
CA LEU A 95 -16.10 11.77 -0.15
C LEU A 95 -15.88 13.13 0.52
N GLY A 96 -14.62 13.57 0.64
CA GLY A 96 -14.25 14.88 1.16
C GLY A 96 -14.86 16.01 0.33
N ALA A 97 -14.76 15.93 -1.00
CA ALA A 97 -15.31 16.95 -1.91
C ALA A 97 -16.84 17.09 -1.79
N ALA A 98 -17.57 15.98 -1.66
CA ALA A 98 -19.02 16.02 -1.44
C ALA A 98 -19.39 16.75 -0.14
N ARG A 99 -18.71 16.41 0.96
CA ARG A 99 -18.99 16.96 2.29
C ARG A 99 -18.54 18.42 2.43
N ALA A 100 -17.43 18.81 1.80
CA ALA A 100 -16.96 20.19 1.79
C ALA A 100 -17.93 21.14 1.07
N GLY A 101 -18.64 20.64 0.06
CA GLY A 101 -19.70 21.39 -0.64
C GLY A 101 -21.03 21.49 0.12
N GLY A 102 -21.10 21.03 1.37
CA GLY A 102 -22.32 21.04 2.19
C GLY A 102 -23.33 19.92 1.87
N GLY A 103 -23.03 19.08 0.87
CA GLY A 103 -23.85 17.91 0.54
C GLY A 103 -23.43 16.65 1.29
N ALA A 104 -24.13 15.56 1.02
CA ALA A 104 -23.83 14.24 1.57
C ALA A 104 -23.27 13.28 0.51
N ALA A 105 -22.52 12.29 0.98
CA ALA A 105 -22.06 11.16 0.16
C ALA A 105 -22.61 9.84 0.68
N LEU A 106 -23.02 8.97 -0.24
CA LEU A 106 -23.35 7.57 0.03
C LEU A 106 -22.20 6.67 -0.42
N VAL A 107 -21.73 5.79 0.48
CA VAL A 107 -20.81 4.70 0.14
C VAL A 107 -21.59 3.38 0.13
N ARG A 108 -21.61 2.69 -1.00
CA ARG A 108 -22.35 1.42 -1.14
C ARG A 108 -21.51 0.30 -1.72
N CYS A 109 -21.92 -0.91 -1.42
CA CYS A 109 -21.54 -2.13 -2.14
C CYS A 109 -22.79 -3.00 -2.31
N HIS A 110 -22.65 -4.26 -2.70
CA HIS A 110 -23.80 -5.16 -2.83
C HIS A 110 -24.64 -5.28 -1.55
N ALA A 111 -24.04 -5.68 -0.42
CA ALA A 111 -24.74 -5.95 0.84
C ALA A 111 -24.60 -4.84 1.90
N GLY A 112 -23.74 -3.85 1.68
CA GLY A 112 -23.44 -2.81 2.67
C GLY A 112 -22.67 -3.27 3.91
N VAL A 113 -22.10 -4.48 3.92
CA VAL A 113 -21.51 -5.12 5.13
C VAL A 113 -19.98 -5.00 5.21
N SER A 114 -19.25 -5.16 4.10
CA SER A 114 -17.78 -5.31 4.11
C SER A 114 -17.07 -4.25 3.27
N ARG A 115 -17.19 -4.29 1.93
CA ARG A 115 -16.50 -3.36 1.00
C ARG A 115 -16.75 -1.88 1.29
N SER A 116 -18.03 -1.47 1.38
CA SER A 116 -18.40 -0.08 1.68
C SER A 116 -17.98 0.33 3.08
N VAL A 117 -18.12 -0.56 4.06
CA VAL A 117 -17.69 -0.35 5.45
C VAL A 117 -16.17 -0.12 5.51
N ALA A 118 -15.36 -0.88 4.78
CA ALA A 118 -13.91 -0.69 4.71
C ALA A 118 -13.54 0.70 4.19
N VAL A 119 -14.18 1.17 3.11
CA VAL A 119 -13.94 2.51 2.57
C VAL A 119 -14.38 3.61 3.54
N VAL A 120 -15.54 3.46 4.19
CA VAL A 120 -15.99 4.40 5.22
C VAL A 120 -15.02 4.44 6.40
N ALA A 121 -14.57 3.28 6.89
CA ALA A 121 -13.59 3.20 7.96
C ALA A 121 -12.29 3.91 7.59
N ALA A 122 -11.74 3.66 6.39
CA ALA A 122 -10.55 4.35 5.89
C ALA A 122 -10.74 5.88 5.85
N TYR A 123 -11.91 6.35 5.41
CA TYR A 123 -12.23 7.77 5.42
C TYR A 123 -12.27 8.36 6.83
N LEU A 124 -12.83 7.64 7.80
CA LEU A 124 -12.83 8.05 9.21
C LEU A 124 -11.40 8.09 9.77
N MET A 125 -10.57 7.09 9.48
CA MET A 125 -9.16 7.06 9.87
C MET A 125 -8.45 8.33 9.36
N LYS A 126 -8.56 8.61 8.06
CA LYS A 126 -7.90 9.76 7.43
C LYS A 126 -8.39 11.11 7.96
N THR A 127 -9.69 11.29 8.14
CA THR A 127 -10.27 12.61 8.46
C THR A 127 -10.42 12.89 9.95
N ARG A 128 -10.46 11.85 10.79
CA ARG A 128 -10.66 11.97 12.25
C ARG A 128 -9.46 11.49 13.05
N GLY A 129 -8.44 10.92 12.41
CA GLY A 129 -7.25 10.38 13.07
C GLY A 129 -7.60 9.23 14.02
N LEU A 130 -8.56 8.40 13.62
CA LEU A 130 -8.93 7.18 14.34
C LEU A 130 -8.00 6.05 13.92
N GLY A 131 -7.67 5.16 14.85
CA GLY A 131 -7.05 3.90 14.49
C GLY A 131 -8.01 2.99 13.72
N TRP A 132 -7.51 1.95 13.05
CA TRP A 132 -8.36 1.10 12.21
C TRP A 132 -9.47 0.39 13.00
N GLU A 133 -9.19 -0.08 14.22
CA GLU A 133 -10.18 -0.71 15.11
C GLU A 133 -11.24 0.30 15.58
N GLU A 134 -10.79 1.50 15.98
CA GLU A 134 -11.69 2.58 16.41
C GLU A 134 -12.62 3.02 15.27
N ALA A 135 -12.10 3.08 14.05
CA ALA A 135 -12.86 3.45 12.86
C ALA A 135 -13.92 2.39 12.52
N LEU A 136 -13.57 1.10 12.56
CA LEU A 136 -14.55 0.02 12.37
C LEU A 136 -15.61 0.03 13.47
N ALA A 137 -15.21 0.18 14.73
CA ALA A 137 -16.15 0.27 15.86
C ALA A 137 -17.12 1.45 15.71
N ALA A 138 -16.66 2.59 15.20
CA ALA A 138 -17.51 3.74 14.93
C ALA A 138 -18.56 3.46 13.83
N VAL A 139 -18.19 2.71 12.78
CA VAL A 139 -19.16 2.29 11.76
C VAL A 139 -20.12 1.24 12.33
N SER A 140 -19.63 0.26 13.08
CA SER A 140 -20.45 -0.79 13.70
C SER A 140 -21.44 -0.25 14.73
N ALA A 141 -21.12 0.85 15.42
CA ALA A 141 -22.05 1.52 16.32
C ALA A 141 -23.28 2.11 15.59
N ALA A 142 -23.12 2.53 14.34
CA ALA A 142 -24.22 2.98 13.49
C ALA A 142 -24.88 1.82 12.72
N LYS A 143 -24.09 0.83 12.31
CA LYS A 143 -24.50 -0.32 11.49
C LYS A 143 -24.04 -1.64 12.14
N PRO A 144 -24.83 -2.26 13.04
CA PRO A 144 -24.39 -3.41 13.85
C PRO A 144 -23.98 -4.67 13.05
N ASP A 145 -24.49 -4.85 11.84
CA ASP A 145 -24.14 -5.93 10.92
C ASP A 145 -22.86 -5.67 10.11
N ALA A 146 -22.21 -4.50 10.29
CA ALA A 146 -20.95 -4.18 9.63
C ALA A 146 -19.84 -5.18 10.00
N ARG A 147 -19.31 -5.86 8.99
CA ARG A 147 -18.29 -6.90 9.16
C ARG A 147 -17.37 -6.95 7.95
N VAL A 148 -16.24 -6.26 8.05
CA VAL A 148 -15.20 -6.22 7.02
C VAL A 148 -14.46 -7.56 6.96
N ASN A 149 -14.20 -8.06 5.76
CA ASN A 149 -13.43 -9.30 5.59
C ASN A 149 -11.96 -9.16 6.06
N PRO A 150 -11.25 -10.25 6.40
CA PRO A 150 -9.90 -10.18 6.96
C PRO A 150 -8.85 -9.50 6.06
N GLY A 151 -8.96 -9.61 4.73
CA GLY A 151 -8.04 -8.96 3.80
C GLY A 151 -8.18 -7.45 3.80
N PHE A 152 -9.41 -6.95 3.84
CA PHE A 152 -9.67 -5.51 3.98
C PHE A 152 -9.29 -4.98 5.37
N GLN A 153 -9.48 -5.75 6.44
CA GLN A 153 -8.94 -5.38 7.76
C GLN A 153 -7.42 -5.21 7.71
N ARG A 154 -6.71 -6.14 7.06
CA ARG A 154 -5.26 -6.06 6.86
C ARG A 154 -4.87 -4.82 6.04
N GLN A 155 -5.64 -4.48 5.02
CA GLN A 155 -5.42 -3.27 4.23
C GLN A 155 -5.62 -1.99 5.05
N LEU A 156 -6.61 -1.94 5.95
CA LEU A 156 -6.77 -0.82 6.88
C LEU A 156 -5.59 -0.70 7.85
N GLN A 157 -5.07 -1.81 8.38
CA GLN A 157 -3.86 -1.80 9.21
C GLN A 157 -2.65 -1.25 8.44
N LEU A 158 -2.48 -1.63 7.16
CA LEU A 158 -1.42 -1.09 6.31
C LEU A 158 -1.63 0.39 6.03
N TYR A 159 -2.86 0.82 5.79
CA TYR A 159 -3.21 2.22 5.60
C TYR A 159 -2.87 3.06 6.84
N GLU A 160 -3.19 2.56 8.03
CA GLU A 160 -2.79 3.18 9.30
C GLU A 160 -1.27 3.26 9.44
N ALA A 161 -0.56 2.17 9.18
CA ALA A 161 0.90 2.10 9.26
C ALA A 161 1.61 3.06 8.27
N MET A 162 0.96 3.39 7.15
CA MET A 162 1.41 4.40 6.18
C MET A 162 0.92 5.82 6.52
N GLY A 163 0.33 6.04 7.69
CA GLY A 163 -0.13 7.35 8.14
C GLY A 163 -1.43 7.81 7.47
N CYS A 164 -2.30 6.87 7.08
CA CYS A 164 -3.55 7.12 6.35
C CYS A 164 -3.33 7.85 5.01
N ALA A 165 -2.24 7.50 4.33
CA ALA A 165 -1.91 7.94 2.99
C ALA A 165 -1.34 6.76 2.20
N VAL A 166 -1.65 6.69 0.91
CA VAL A 166 -1.11 5.67 0.01
C VAL A 166 0.13 6.24 -0.68
N ASP A 167 1.27 6.11 -0.01
CA ASP A 167 2.56 6.42 -0.64
C ASP A 167 3.06 5.21 -1.44
N THR A 168 2.97 5.32 -2.77
CA THR A 168 3.37 4.26 -3.69
C THR A 168 4.87 4.00 -3.71
N SER A 169 5.68 4.95 -3.22
CA SER A 169 7.13 4.81 -3.09
C SER A 169 7.54 4.08 -1.81
N SER A 170 6.63 3.95 -0.84
CA SER A 170 6.91 3.34 0.45
C SER A 170 7.20 1.84 0.34
N VAL A 171 8.12 1.35 1.17
CA VAL A 171 8.47 -0.09 1.23
C VAL A 171 7.25 -0.93 1.60
N LEU A 172 6.35 -0.42 2.45
CA LEU A 172 5.13 -1.11 2.87
C LEU A 172 4.19 -1.33 1.68
N TYR A 173 3.93 -0.28 0.89
CA TYR A 173 3.03 -0.38 -0.25
C TYR A 173 3.60 -1.28 -1.36
N LYS A 174 4.90 -1.15 -1.65
CA LYS A 174 5.57 -2.01 -2.65
C LYS A 174 5.47 -3.48 -2.27
N ARG A 175 5.71 -3.82 -1.01
CA ARG A 175 5.55 -5.19 -0.50
C ARG A 175 4.12 -5.69 -0.63
N TYR A 176 3.15 -4.88 -0.19
CA TYR A 176 1.72 -5.19 -0.33
C TYR A 176 1.33 -5.48 -1.79
N ARG A 177 1.71 -4.61 -2.73
CA ARG A 177 1.42 -4.79 -4.16
C ARG A 177 1.99 -6.10 -4.71
N LEU A 178 3.22 -6.45 -4.32
CA LEU A 178 3.86 -7.70 -4.75
C LEU A 178 3.20 -8.94 -4.13
N GLU A 179 2.81 -8.87 -2.86
CA GLU A 179 2.05 -9.94 -2.19
C GLU A 179 0.69 -10.17 -2.90
N MET A 180 -0.01 -9.10 -3.27
CA MET A 180 -1.28 -9.18 -4.00
C MET A 180 -1.15 -9.85 -5.37
N LEU A 181 -0.03 -9.64 -6.07
CA LEU A 181 0.24 -10.32 -7.34
C LEU A 181 0.53 -11.80 -7.14
N SER A 182 1.31 -12.15 -6.11
CA SER A 182 1.64 -13.54 -5.81
C SER A 182 0.40 -14.39 -5.48
N GLN A 183 -0.66 -13.76 -4.95
CA GLN A 183 -1.92 -14.45 -4.63
C GLN A 183 -2.85 -14.58 -5.84
N ARG A 184 -2.73 -13.70 -6.84
CA ARG A 184 -3.62 -13.67 -8.02
C ARG A 184 -3.17 -14.58 -9.14
N PHE A 185 -1.87 -14.78 -9.31
CA PHE A 185 -1.32 -15.55 -10.42
C PHE A 185 -0.73 -16.86 -9.93
N SER A 186 -1.33 -17.98 -10.36
CA SER A 186 -0.71 -19.31 -10.23
C SER A 186 0.55 -19.42 -11.08
N GLU A 187 0.58 -18.70 -12.21
CA GLU A 187 1.72 -18.44 -13.10
C GLU A 187 1.53 -17.05 -13.75
N PRO A 188 2.45 -16.10 -13.58
CA PRO A 188 2.31 -14.77 -14.15
C PRO A 188 2.53 -14.82 -15.66
N GLN A 189 1.44 -14.92 -16.43
CA GLN A 189 1.47 -14.82 -17.89
C GLN A 189 1.55 -13.36 -18.35
N ASP A 190 0.88 -12.47 -17.62
CA ASP A 190 0.88 -11.01 -17.85
C ASP A 190 1.16 -10.27 -16.52
N LEU A 191 2.30 -9.56 -16.45
CA LEU A 191 2.64 -8.71 -15.31
C LEU A 191 2.38 -7.24 -15.67
N PRO A 192 1.53 -6.51 -14.92
CA PRO A 192 1.29 -5.09 -15.19
C PRO A 192 2.58 -4.28 -15.11
N GLN A 193 2.81 -3.36 -16.04
CA GLN A 193 4.06 -2.61 -16.13
C GLN A 193 4.32 -1.77 -14.87
N GLU A 194 3.26 -1.35 -14.16
CA GLU A 194 3.33 -0.55 -12.92
C GLU A 194 3.86 -1.34 -11.72
N VAL A 195 4.11 -2.64 -11.87
CA VAL A 195 4.75 -3.49 -10.86
C VAL A 195 6.26 -3.34 -10.90
N PHE A 196 6.81 -2.98 -12.06
CA PHE A 196 8.25 -2.94 -12.25
C PHE A 196 8.83 -1.57 -11.92
N ALA A 197 9.91 -1.57 -11.16
CA ALA A 197 10.80 -0.42 -11.11
C ALA A 197 11.43 -0.17 -12.49
N VAL A 198 11.60 1.10 -12.82
CA VAL A 198 12.20 1.51 -14.09
C VAL A 198 13.65 1.06 -14.17
N ASP A 199 14.05 0.50 -15.32
CA ASP A 199 15.45 0.15 -15.57
C ASP A 199 16.34 1.41 -15.40
N PRO A 200 17.36 1.38 -14.53
CA PRO A 200 18.20 2.54 -14.31
C PRO A 200 19.03 2.95 -15.54
N THR A 201 19.06 2.15 -16.60
CA THR A 201 19.76 2.47 -17.85
C THR A 201 18.88 3.18 -18.88
N THR A 202 17.56 3.23 -18.72
CA THR A 202 16.64 3.89 -19.66
C THR A 202 16.36 5.36 -19.32
N VAL A 203 16.75 5.84 -18.13
CA VAL A 203 16.47 7.21 -17.66
C VAL A 203 17.75 7.97 -17.35
N CYS A 204 18.01 9.07 -18.08
CA CYS A 204 19.16 9.97 -17.86
C CYS A 204 19.00 10.95 -16.67
N GLN A 205 17.82 11.04 -16.07
CA GLN A 205 17.52 11.99 -15.02
C GLN A 205 17.22 11.24 -13.72
N THR A 206 18.22 11.17 -12.84
CA THR A 206 18.00 10.79 -11.45
C THR A 206 18.31 11.99 -10.58
N LEU A 207 17.54 12.17 -9.50
CA LEU A 207 17.97 13.03 -8.40
C LEU A 207 19.37 12.56 -7.98
N ASN A 208 20.32 13.50 -7.96
CA ASN A 208 21.77 13.29 -7.87
C ASN A 208 22.24 12.65 -6.55
N THR A 209 21.35 12.06 -5.76
CA THR A 209 21.57 11.56 -4.40
C THR A 209 21.18 10.09 -4.21
N GLU A 210 20.51 9.47 -5.20
CA GLU A 210 20.07 8.09 -5.04
C GLU A 210 21.20 7.08 -5.31
N VAL A 211 21.33 6.09 -4.43
CA VAL A 211 22.35 5.06 -4.53
C VAL A 211 22.02 4.10 -5.67
N LEU A 212 23.00 3.86 -6.55
CA LEU A 212 22.86 3.00 -7.73
C LEU A 212 23.65 1.70 -7.55
N TYR A 213 23.01 0.57 -7.83
CA TYR A 213 23.66 -0.74 -7.75
C TYR A 213 24.02 -1.24 -9.15
N ARG A 214 25.30 -1.58 -9.34
CA ARG A 214 25.85 -2.01 -10.63
C ARG A 214 26.37 -3.44 -10.56
N CYS A 215 26.27 -4.18 -11.67
CA CYS A 215 26.86 -5.50 -11.80
C CYS A 215 28.38 -5.43 -11.57
N ARG A 216 28.92 -6.25 -10.67
CA ARG A 216 30.35 -6.25 -10.35
C ARG A 216 31.25 -6.66 -11.52
N LYS A 217 30.73 -7.50 -12.44
CA LYS A 217 31.48 -8.01 -13.60
C LYS A 217 31.57 -7.00 -14.75
N CYS A 218 30.47 -6.35 -15.10
CA CYS A 218 30.37 -5.52 -16.32
C CYS A 218 29.97 -4.06 -16.08
N ARG A 219 29.75 -3.69 -14.82
CA ARG A 219 29.33 -2.37 -14.34
C ARG A 219 28.00 -1.84 -14.90
N ARG A 220 27.19 -2.67 -15.58
CA ARG A 220 25.81 -2.28 -15.96
C ARG A 220 24.99 -1.97 -14.72
N ALA A 221 24.25 -0.86 -14.72
CA ALA A 221 23.31 -0.52 -13.67
C ALA A 221 22.13 -1.52 -13.63
N LEU A 222 21.73 -1.91 -12.42
CA LEU A 222 20.72 -2.96 -12.20
C LEU A 222 19.50 -2.45 -11.45
N PHE A 223 19.68 -1.76 -10.34
CA PHE A 223 18.57 -1.23 -9.53
C PHE A 223 19.05 -0.05 -8.67
N ARG A 224 18.10 0.66 -8.06
CA ARG A 224 18.36 1.81 -7.18
C ARG A 224 18.05 1.48 -5.73
N SER A 225 18.49 2.30 -4.78
CA SER A 225 18.16 2.11 -3.36
C SER A 225 16.65 2.13 -3.08
N SER A 226 15.85 2.90 -3.84
CA SER A 226 14.38 2.90 -3.71
C SER A 226 13.74 1.56 -4.05
N SER A 227 14.42 0.71 -4.82
CA SER A 227 13.94 -0.63 -5.15
C SER A 227 14.14 -1.64 -4.01
N ILE A 228 14.91 -1.31 -2.98
CA ILE A 228 15.22 -2.25 -1.88
C ILE A 228 14.03 -2.36 -0.91
N LEU A 229 13.56 -3.59 -0.73
CA LEU A 229 12.48 -3.95 0.19
C LEU A 229 13.08 -4.53 1.47
N SER A 230 13.39 -3.64 2.42
CA SER A 230 13.93 -4.05 3.72
C SER A 230 12.95 -4.91 4.52
N HIS A 231 13.48 -5.84 5.30
CA HIS A 231 12.73 -6.68 6.23
C HIS A 231 13.42 -6.75 7.59
N THR A 232 12.64 -7.02 8.64
CA THR A 232 13.17 -7.27 9.99
C THR A 232 13.75 -8.69 10.09
N GLU A 233 14.80 -8.87 10.89
CA GLU A 233 15.40 -10.20 11.15
C GLU A 233 14.32 -11.23 11.56
N GLY A 234 14.54 -12.50 11.20
CA GLY A 234 13.65 -13.58 11.61
C GLY A 234 13.65 -13.78 13.13
N VAL A 235 12.57 -14.36 13.66
CA VAL A 235 12.45 -14.71 15.08
C VAL A 235 12.55 -16.22 15.22
N GLY A 236 13.27 -16.70 16.25
CA GLY A 236 13.35 -18.13 16.60
C GLY A 236 14.60 -18.86 16.09
N PRO A 237 14.77 -20.15 16.41
CA PRO A 237 16.03 -20.90 16.23
C PRO A 237 16.57 -20.90 14.80
N THR A 238 15.69 -20.87 13.81
CA THR A 238 16.03 -20.79 12.37
C THR A 238 16.73 -19.47 12.00
N ALA A 239 16.43 -18.37 12.69
CA ALA A 239 17.12 -17.08 12.53
C ALA A 239 18.49 -17.03 13.23
N PHE A 240 18.75 -17.94 14.17
CA PHE A 240 20.00 -18.03 14.93
C PHE A 240 20.89 -19.20 14.50
N ALA A 241 20.43 -20.09 13.62
CA ALA A 241 21.22 -21.23 13.13
C ALA A 241 22.55 -20.79 12.51
N HIS A 242 22.55 -19.67 11.77
CA HIS A 242 23.76 -19.07 11.19
C HIS A 242 24.59 -18.19 12.14
N LYS A 243 24.07 -17.85 13.32
CA LYS A 243 24.79 -17.03 14.33
C LYS A 243 25.73 -17.86 15.21
N ARG A 244 25.71 -19.20 15.14
CA ARG A 244 26.51 -20.07 16.01
C ARG A 244 28.02 -20.09 15.72
N LEU A 245 28.54 -19.40 14.69
CA LEU A 245 29.96 -19.47 14.35
C LEU A 245 30.73 -18.14 14.26
N THR A 246 30.12 -16.95 14.46
CA THR A 246 30.87 -15.68 14.39
C THR A 246 30.47 -14.70 15.51
N ASP A 247 31.40 -14.57 16.46
CA ASP A 247 31.63 -13.50 17.44
C ASP A 247 30.45 -12.79 18.13
N SER A 248 30.38 -13.04 19.45
CA SER A 248 29.47 -12.44 20.43
C SER A 248 29.76 -10.97 20.79
N SER A 249 30.39 -10.16 19.93
CA SER A 249 31.03 -8.89 20.36
C SER A 249 30.59 -7.60 19.65
N ARG A 250 29.37 -7.50 19.08
CA ARG A 250 28.84 -6.20 18.57
C ARG A 250 27.34 -6.01 18.83
N LEU A 251 27.00 -5.68 20.07
CA LEU A 251 25.69 -5.16 20.48
C LEU A 251 25.67 -3.64 20.32
N SER A 252 25.36 -3.14 19.11
CA SER A 252 24.71 -1.84 18.83
C SER A 252 24.90 -1.46 17.36
N GLY A 253 23.95 -1.82 16.50
CA GLY A 253 23.95 -1.41 15.10
C GLY A 253 22.59 -1.64 14.47
N SER A 254 22.02 -0.60 13.86
CA SER A 254 20.76 -0.64 13.11
C SER A 254 20.72 -1.85 12.16
N GLY A 255 19.67 -2.66 12.24
CA GLY A 255 19.55 -4.02 11.68
C GLY A 255 19.58 -4.19 10.14
N GLN A 256 20.22 -3.31 9.37
CA GLN A 256 20.33 -3.41 7.91
C GLN A 256 21.57 -4.17 7.40
N GLU A 257 22.59 -4.41 8.24
CA GLU A 257 23.91 -4.88 7.74
C GLU A 257 24.11 -6.41 7.71
N LYS A 258 23.18 -7.22 8.21
CA LYS A 258 23.46 -8.65 8.46
C LYS A 258 23.01 -9.63 7.36
N CYS A 259 22.23 -9.17 6.38
CA CYS A 259 21.77 -10.05 5.30
C CYS A 259 22.80 -10.15 4.18
N THR A 260 22.98 -11.33 3.58
CA THR A 260 23.93 -11.56 2.46
C THR A 260 23.41 -11.08 1.10
N SER A 261 22.12 -10.74 1.04
CA SER A 261 21.43 -10.37 -0.19
C SER A 261 20.50 -9.17 0.02
N TYR A 262 20.28 -8.42 -1.05
CA TYR A 262 19.21 -7.44 -1.16
C TYR A 262 17.95 -8.13 -1.67
N PHE A 263 16.82 -7.83 -1.04
CA PHE A 263 15.50 -8.15 -1.59
C PHE A 263 14.96 -6.88 -2.22
N ILE A 264 14.52 -6.96 -3.47
CA ILE A 264 14.09 -5.79 -4.24
C ILE A 264 12.71 -5.99 -4.85
N GLU A 265 12.07 -4.90 -5.25
CA GLU A 265 10.97 -4.99 -6.21
C GLU A 265 11.52 -5.37 -7.59
N PRO A 266 10.74 -6.09 -8.42
CA PRO A 266 11.19 -6.46 -9.76
C PRO A 266 11.48 -5.21 -10.59
N VAL A 267 12.55 -5.24 -11.37
CA VAL A 267 12.94 -4.15 -12.28
C VAL A 267 12.62 -4.56 -13.70
N GLN A 268 12.28 -3.62 -14.60
CA GLN A 268 11.89 -3.90 -15.99
C GLN A 268 12.80 -4.91 -16.72
N TRP A 269 14.13 -4.84 -16.55
CA TRP A 269 15.04 -5.80 -17.20
C TRP A 269 14.88 -7.26 -16.74
N MET A 270 14.21 -7.49 -15.61
CA MET A 270 13.93 -8.82 -15.08
C MET A 270 12.71 -9.47 -15.75
N GLU A 271 11.81 -8.69 -16.36
CA GLU A 271 10.54 -9.14 -16.91
C GLU A 271 10.67 -10.43 -17.75
N PRO A 272 11.60 -10.56 -18.72
CA PRO A 272 11.72 -11.77 -19.52
C PRO A 272 12.04 -13.05 -18.71
N ALA A 273 12.66 -12.91 -17.54
CA ALA A 273 12.99 -14.03 -16.67
C ALA A 273 11.85 -14.43 -15.72
N LEU A 274 10.83 -13.57 -15.55
CA LEU A 274 9.74 -13.77 -14.60
C LEU A 274 8.46 -14.33 -15.24
N LEU A 275 8.29 -14.14 -16.54
CA LEU A 275 7.07 -14.54 -17.26
C LEU A 275 6.95 -16.07 -17.35
N GLY A 276 5.78 -16.58 -16.99
CA GLY A 276 5.43 -18.00 -17.11
C GLY A 276 6.17 -18.93 -16.15
N VAL A 277 6.89 -18.42 -15.14
CA VAL A 277 7.68 -19.22 -14.20
C VAL A 277 7.51 -18.75 -12.75
N MET A 278 7.47 -19.71 -11.82
CA MET A 278 7.27 -19.41 -10.39
C MET A 278 8.56 -19.17 -9.61
N GLU A 279 9.68 -19.64 -10.12
CA GLU A 279 11.01 -19.48 -9.52
C GLU A 279 12.09 -19.59 -10.60
N GLY A 280 13.26 -18.99 -10.34
CA GLY A 280 14.33 -19.00 -11.31
C GLY A 280 15.56 -18.20 -10.92
N GLN A 281 16.48 -18.08 -11.88
CA GLN A 281 17.74 -17.33 -11.71
C GLN A 281 17.64 -15.93 -12.30
N LEU A 282 18.23 -14.95 -11.61
CA LEU A 282 18.38 -13.60 -12.13
C LEU A 282 19.80 -13.44 -12.70
N LEU A 283 19.88 -13.24 -14.01
CA LEU A 283 21.12 -13.06 -14.75
C LEU A 283 21.32 -11.59 -15.14
N CYS A 284 22.56 -11.13 -15.19
CA CYS A 284 22.85 -9.79 -15.68
C CYS A 284 22.50 -9.68 -17.18
N PRO A 285 21.67 -8.72 -17.61
CA PRO A 285 21.26 -8.60 -19.01
C PRO A 285 22.39 -8.21 -19.97
N LYS A 286 23.54 -7.70 -19.47
CA LYS A 286 24.71 -7.36 -20.30
C LYS A 286 25.75 -8.48 -20.41
N CYS A 287 26.02 -9.21 -19.33
CA CYS A 287 27.17 -10.13 -19.27
C CYS A 287 26.82 -11.54 -18.76
N THR A 288 25.52 -11.81 -18.62
CA THR A 288 24.90 -13.09 -18.26
C THR A 288 25.37 -13.71 -16.94
N SER A 289 26.20 -13.01 -16.15
CA SER A 289 26.63 -13.48 -14.83
C SER A 289 25.45 -13.59 -13.88
N LYS A 290 25.37 -14.69 -13.12
CA LYS A 290 24.36 -14.90 -12.08
C LYS A 290 24.45 -13.83 -10.98
N LEU A 291 23.36 -13.09 -10.80
CA LEU A 291 23.20 -12.04 -9.79
C LEU A 291 22.46 -12.55 -8.55
N GLY A 292 21.52 -13.46 -8.74
CA GLY A 292 20.72 -14.05 -7.66
C GLY A 292 19.59 -14.94 -8.19
N SER A 293 18.45 -14.90 -7.53
CA SER A 293 17.29 -15.77 -7.78
C SER A 293 15.99 -15.05 -7.45
N PHE A 294 14.88 -15.59 -7.96
CA PHE A 294 13.54 -15.17 -7.54
C PHE A 294 12.65 -16.37 -7.24
N SER A 295 11.65 -16.15 -6.40
CA SER A 295 10.57 -17.08 -6.07
C SER A 295 9.30 -16.30 -5.76
N TRP A 296 8.23 -16.53 -6.52
CA TRP A 296 6.92 -15.94 -6.28
C TRP A 296 6.27 -16.47 -4.99
N ARG A 297 6.63 -17.69 -4.56
CA ARG A 297 6.18 -18.27 -3.28
C ARG A 297 6.98 -17.74 -2.08
N GLY A 298 8.10 -17.08 -2.37
CA GLY A 298 9.03 -16.56 -1.39
C GLY A 298 10.22 -17.46 -1.13
N ASP A 299 11.15 -16.93 -0.36
CA ASP A 299 12.41 -17.58 0.00
C ASP A 299 12.85 -17.13 1.40
N GLN A 300 13.69 -17.93 2.05
CA GLN A 300 14.23 -17.62 3.37
C GLN A 300 15.52 -16.80 3.24
N CYS A 301 15.52 -15.59 3.82
CA CYS A 301 16.72 -14.79 3.93
C CYS A 301 17.73 -15.44 4.91
N SER A 302 19.02 -15.14 4.74
CA SER A 302 20.09 -15.56 5.65
C SER A 302 19.89 -15.13 7.11
N CYS A 303 19.05 -14.13 7.38
CA CYS A 303 18.65 -13.73 8.73
C CYS A 303 17.49 -14.56 9.31
N GLY A 304 17.04 -15.59 8.59
CA GLY A 304 15.92 -16.47 8.95
C GLY A 304 14.53 -15.95 8.59
N ARG A 305 14.40 -14.70 8.10
CA ARG A 305 13.10 -14.12 7.71
C ARG A 305 12.63 -14.71 6.39
N TRP A 306 11.38 -15.21 6.36
CA TRP A 306 10.70 -15.55 5.10
C TRP A 306 10.23 -14.27 4.39
N VAL A 307 10.55 -14.15 3.10
CA VAL A 307 10.16 -13.01 2.26
C VAL A 307 9.35 -13.52 1.08
N THR A 308 8.13 -13.00 0.89
CA THR A 308 7.23 -13.38 -0.21
C THR A 308 6.63 -12.14 -0.87
N PRO A 309 6.64 -12.07 -2.22
CA PRO A 309 7.55 -12.81 -3.11
C PRO A 309 9.00 -12.39 -2.87
N ALA A 310 9.95 -13.25 -3.25
CA ALA A 310 11.38 -13.02 -3.07
C ALA A 310 12.05 -12.72 -4.42
N PHE A 311 12.58 -11.51 -4.60
CA PHE A 311 13.51 -11.19 -5.70
C PHE A 311 14.85 -10.82 -5.08
N GLN A 312 15.77 -11.79 -5.09
CA GLN A 312 17.00 -11.73 -4.34
C GLN A 312 18.20 -11.41 -5.24
N ILE A 313 18.98 -10.40 -4.87
CA ILE A 313 20.27 -10.09 -5.49
C ILE A 313 21.38 -10.21 -4.43
N HIS A 314 22.39 -11.03 -4.69
CA HIS A 314 23.49 -11.22 -3.75
C HIS A 314 24.38 -9.97 -3.67
N LYS A 315 24.69 -9.51 -2.45
CA LYS A 315 25.56 -8.35 -2.23
C LYS A 315 26.94 -8.52 -2.87
N SER A 316 27.47 -9.74 -2.90
CA SER A 316 28.79 -10.04 -3.49
C SER A 316 28.86 -9.87 -5.01
N ARG A 317 27.71 -9.79 -5.69
CA ARG A 317 27.58 -9.71 -7.16
C ARG A 317 27.35 -8.28 -7.67
N VAL A 318 27.16 -7.31 -6.77
CA VAL A 318 26.87 -5.92 -7.12
C VAL A 318 27.75 -4.94 -6.34
N ASP A 319 28.06 -3.81 -6.96
CA ASP A 319 28.76 -2.70 -6.33
C ASP A 319 27.77 -1.56 -6.05
N GLU A 320 27.85 -0.98 -4.86
CA GLU A 320 27.13 0.23 -4.47
C GLU A 320 27.86 1.47 -5.01
N VAL A 321 27.16 2.30 -5.78
CA VAL A 321 27.72 3.54 -6.33
C VAL A 321 26.85 4.71 -5.89
N ARG A 322 27.44 5.62 -5.10
CA ARG A 322 26.82 6.88 -4.72
C ARG A 322 27.15 7.93 -5.78
N THR A 323 26.14 8.50 -6.41
CA THR A 323 26.31 9.72 -7.19
C THR A 323 26.56 10.87 -6.21
N LEU A 324 27.74 11.49 -6.29
CA LEU A 324 27.98 12.75 -5.60
C LEU A 324 27.31 13.85 -6.42
N PRO A 325 26.59 14.80 -5.81
CA PRO A 325 26.13 15.97 -6.53
C PRO A 325 27.35 16.69 -7.11
N LEU A 326 27.33 16.94 -8.41
CA LEU A 326 28.34 17.77 -9.08
C LEU A 326 28.30 19.16 -8.42
N GLY A 327 29.20 19.40 -7.47
CA GLY A 327 29.47 20.74 -6.98
C GLY A 327 29.98 21.57 -8.15
N ASN A 328 29.42 22.76 -8.34
CA ASN A 328 29.88 23.72 -9.33
C ASN A 328 31.38 23.99 -9.11
N PHE A 329 32.24 23.33 -9.89
CA PHE A 329 33.62 23.75 -10.05
C PHE A 329 33.61 25.05 -10.87
N GLN A 330 33.50 26.19 -10.19
CA GLN A 330 33.90 27.45 -10.76
C GLN A 330 35.40 27.35 -11.06
N THR A 331 35.74 27.30 -12.33
CA THR A 331 37.11 27.47 -12.81
C THR A 331 37.51 28.92 -12.55
N ALA A 332 38.17 29.17 -11.42
CA ALA A 332 38.95 30.38 -11.24
C ALA A 332 40.14 30.30 -12.22
N LYS A 333 40.00 30.97 -13.37
CA LYS A 333 41.14 31.31 -14.22
C LYS A 333 41.80 32.54 -13.62
N SER A 334 42.99 32.32 -13.06
CA SER A 334 44.05 33.30 -12.88
C SER A 334 44.70 33.65 -14.21
#